data_AF-A0AAD8YAB8-F1
#
_entry.id   AF-A0AAD8YAB8-F1
#
_cell.length_a   1.000
_cell.length_b   1.000
_cell.length_c   1.000
_cell.angle_alpha   90.00
_cell.angle_beta   90.00
_cell.angle_gamma   90.00
#
_symmetry.space_group_name_H-M   'P 1'
#
loop_
_entity.id
_entity.type
_entity.pdbx_description
1 polymer ?
#
loop_
_entity_poly.entity_id
_entity_poly.type
_entity_poly.pdbx_seq_one_letter_code
_entity_poly.pdbx_strand_id
1 'polypeptide(L)'
;MIGVIIALWFYIGFVFGRLSCAAGQPVPVTNSPIIEPELFAKAVDHAKTLAVTTDPQYKQHQKQHQQLLEQLRSGSVEALYTVAQSLNQRNVGEDRITSVQLWHALADGADHVASAVALGFSYAEVDKELALKYFVQASNGDDEGPHQASLYNAGRLLLELNDAASSLAYIRACATVEKNYPAYETPAQTKTCKEAYELLSNQIMMKTTPGIEDAIEMFLYASIDDVPQENTKEFTKWSKAMEFLQTYASLMQEEDGTADDASKKAKAFMTYLLSAQEQLLSLQKSSKSLSELQNYLLEIILGRIQVLVTASTATGESEL
;
A
#
# COMPACT_ATOMS: atom_id res chain seq x y z
N MET A 1 0.29 -22.06 5.03
CA MET A 1 -0.38 -21.81 3.72
C MET A 1 -1.79 -21.23 3.86
N ILE A 2 -2.62 -21.64 4.84
CA ILE A 2 -3.92 -20.98 5.14
C ILE A 2 -3.76 -19.49 5.49
N GLY A 3 -2.68 -19.11 6.18
CA GLY A 3 -2.41 -17.73 6.58
C GLY A 3 -2.21 -16.75 5.42
N VAL A 4 -1.73 -17.20 4.26
CA VAL A 4 -1.45 -16.32 3.10
C VAL A 4 -2.71 -16.10 2.25
N ILE A 5 -3.58 -17.10 2.16
CA ILE A 5 -4.82 -17.03 1.35
C ILE A 5 -5.94 -16.27 2.09
N ILE A 6 -6.01 -16.43 3.41
CA ILE A 6 -6.89 -15.62 4.25
C ILE A 6 -6.33 -14.19 4.37
N ALA A 7 -5.01 -14.02 4.44
CA ALA A 7 -4.40 -12.69 4.34
C ALA A 7 -4.66 -12.05 2.98
N LEU A 8 -4.64 -12.78 1.85
CA LEU A 8 -5.00 -12.23 0.54
C LEU A 8 -6.45 -11.77 0.49
N TRP A 9 -7.41 -12.51 1.05
CA TRP A 9 -8.82 -12.12 1.07
C TRP A 9 -9.11 -10.98 2.05
N PHE A 10 -8.45 -10.94 3.22
CA PHE A 10 -8.53 -9.78 4.11
C PHE A 10 -7.76 -8.58 3.57
N TYR A 11 -6.66 -8.74 2.82
CA TYR A 11 -5.87 -7.65 2.25
C TYR A 11 -6.52 -7.09 0.98
N ILE A 12 -7.09 -7.92 0.12
CA ILE A 12 -7.94 -7.49 -1.00
C ILE A 12 -9.22 -6.85 -0.43
N GLY A 13 -9.88 -7.44 0.58
CA GLY A 13 -11.02 -6.80 1.24
C GLY A 13 -10.69 -5.49 1.98
N PHE A 14 -9.49 -5.35 2.55
CA PHE A 14 -9.04 -4.17 3.30
C PHE A 14 -8.53 -3.04 2.40
N VAL A 15 -7.81 -3.37 1.33
CA VAL A 15 -7.33 -2.42 0.31
C VAL A 15 -8.49 -1.96 -0.58
N PHE A 16 -9.39 -2.86 -1.02
CA PHE A 16 -10.53 -2.48 -1.87
C PHE A 16 -11.73 -1.95 -1.07
N GLY A 17 -11.96 -2.41 0.16
CA GLY A 17 -13.04 -1.90 1.02
C GLY A 17 -12.87 -0.45 1.48
N ARG A 18 -11.63 0.08 1.46
CA ARG A 18 -11.32 1.48 1.78
C ARG A 18 -11.17 2.38 0.55
N LEU A 19 -10.91 1.81 -0.63
CA LEU A 19 -10.87 2.56 -1.90
C LEU A 19 -12.25 2.68 -2.59
N SER A 20 -13.23 1.82 -2.25
CA SER A 20 -14.55 1.76 -2.91
C SER A 20 -15.77 2.10 -2.02
N CYS A 21 -15.63 2.79 -0.88
CA CYS A 21 -16.79 3.17 -0.05
C CYS A 21 -16.83 4.65 0.32
N ALA A 22 -17.72 5.36 -0.37
CA ALA A 22 -18.33 6.59 0.09
C ALA A 22 -19.19 6.37 1.37
N ALA A 23 -19.23 7.40 2.20
CA ALA A 23 -20.31 7.71 3.14
C ALA A 23 -20.60 6.69 4.26
N GLY A 24 -19.60 6.42 5.12
CA GLY A 24 -19.88 6.09 6.52
C GLY A 24 -20.14 7.38 7.29
N GLN A 25 -21.28 7.51 7.97
CA GLN A 25 -21.55 8.66 8.85
C GLN A 25 -20.43 8.82 9.89
N PRO A 26 -19.96 10.04 10.18
CA PRO A 26 -18.92 10.25 11.18
C PRO A 26 -19.49 9.88 12.56
N VAL A 27 -18.97 8.80 13.13
CA VAL A 27 -19.02 8.62 14.58
C VAL A 27 -17.98 9.59 15.13
N PRO A 28 -18.33 10.56 15.99
CA PRO A 28 -17.35 11.46 16.57
C PRO A 28 -16.49 10.66 17.55
N VAL A 29 -15.36 10.15 17.07
CA VAL A 29 -14.32 9.62 17.94
C VAL A 29 -13.53 10.82 18.41
N THR A 30 -13.83 11.32 19.60
CA THR A 30 -12.99 12.32 20.27
C THR A 30 -11.73 11.62 20.81
N ASN A 31 -10.87 11.15 19.91
CA ASN A 31 -9.53 10.67 20.28
C ASN A 31 -8.63 11.90 20.42
N SER A 32 -8.72 12.58 21.56
CA SER A 32 -7.63 13.47 21.95
C SER A 32 -6.38 12.61 22.20
N PRO A 33 -5.22 12.92 21.58
CA PRO A 33 -4.01 12.13 21.78
C PRO A 33 -3.66 12.13 23.27
N ILE A 34 -3.42 10.94 23.84
CA ILE A 34 -2.94 10.82 25.21
C ILE A 34 -1.45 11.13 25.18
N ILE A 35 -1.09 12.34 25.61
CA ILE A 35 0.31 12.79 25.68
C ILE A 35 0.75 12.70 27.14
N GLU A 36 1.89 12.05 27.36
CA GLU A 36 2.48 11.98 28.69
C GLU A 36 2.70 13.38 29.26
N PRO A 37 2.31 13.66 30.52
CA PRO A 37 2.40 15.01 31.10
C PRO A 37 3.81 15.61 31.04
N GLU A 38 4.84 14.79 31.22
CA GLU A 38 6.24 15.23 31.13
C GLU A 38 6.62 15.63 29.70
N LEU A 39 6.19 14.85 28.70
CA LEU A 39 6.42 15.15 27.30
C LEU A 39 5.71 16.45 26.88
N PHE A 40 4.47 16.63 27.34
CA PHE A 40 3.72 17.86 27.11
C PHE A 40 4.38 19.07 27.79
N ALA A 41 4.88 18.92 29.02
CA ALA A 41 5.60 19.98 29.73
C ALA A 41 6.85 20.42 28.96
N LYS A 42 7.65 19.46 28.46
CA LYS A 42 8.81 19.76 27.60
C LYS A 42 8.42 20.53 26.33
N ALA A 43 7.33 20.13 25.68
CA ALA A 43 6.82 20.83 24.50
C ALA A 43 6.44 22.29 24.81
N VAL A 44 5.74 22.52 25.93
CA VAL A 44 5.35 23.86 26.39
C VAL A 44 6.57 24.70 26.76
N ASP A 45 7.55 24.14 27.44
CA ASP A 45 8.77 24.85 27.82
C ASP A 45 9.63 25.20 26.60
N HIS A 46 9.75 24.30 25.63
CA HIS A 46 10.35 24.63 24.34
C HIS A 46 9.58 25.77 23.65
N ALA A 47 8.26 25.67 23.58
CA ALA A 47 7.43 26.68 22.94
C ALA A 47 7.66 28.08 23.55
N LYS A 48 7.78 28.21 24.87
CA LYS A 48 8.10 29.48 25.56
C LYS A 48 9.47 30.04 25.18
N THR A 49 10.43 29.18 24.84
CA THR A 49 11.80 29.58 24.47
C THR A 49 11.98 29.78 22.97
N LEU A 50 10.96 29.52 22.14
CA LEU A 50 10.96 29.94 20.74
C LEU A 50 11.16 31.44 20.69
N ALA A 51 12.20 31.88 19.98
CA ALA A 51 12.63 33.27 19.97
C ALA A 51 11.48 34.21 19.56
N VAL A 52 10.91 34.88 20.55
CA VAL A 52 10.03 36.02 20.34
C VAL A 52 10.90 37.25 20.38
N THR A 53 11.12 37.87 19.22
CA THR A 53 11.72 39.20 19.20
C THR A 53 10.83 40.17 19.98
N THR A 54 11.43 40.88 20.94
CA THR A 54 10.75 41.93 21.72
C THR A 54 10.68 43.26 20.97
N ASP A 55 11.16 43.30 19.72
CA ASP A 55 11.12 44.48 18.87
C ASP A 55 9.66 44.85 18.50
N PRO A 56 9.20 46.09 18.79
CA PRO A 56 7.87 46.58 18.44
C PRO A 56 7.50 46.49 16.95
N GLN A 57 8.46 46.34 16.04
CA GLN A 57 8.20 46.11 14.62
C GLN A 57 7.65 44.71 14.31
N TYR A 58 7.75 43.77 15.26
CA TYR A 58 7.38 42.36 15.08
C TYR A 58 6.17 41.95 15.94
N LYS A 59 5.25 42.87 16.23
CA LYS A 59 3.99 42.61 16.97
C LYS A 59 3.21 41.40 16.45
N GLN A 60 3.30 41.13 15.14
CA GLN A 60 2.67 39.96 14.52
C GLN A 60 3.25 38.63 15.03
N HIS A 61 4.58 38.54 15.20
CA HIS A 61 5.24 37.34 15.74
C HIS A 61 4.88 37.11 17.21
N GLN A 62 4.77 38.18 18.00
CA GLN A 62 4.30 38.08 19.39
C GLN A 62 2.87 37.53 19.48
N LYS A 63 1.96 38.01 18.62
CA LYS A 63 0.59 37.50 18.54
C LYS A 63 0.53 36.03 18.12
N GLN A 64 1.31 35.64 17.11
CA GLN A 64 1.40 34.25 16.65
C GLN A 64 1.95 33.33 17.74
N HIS A 65 2.97 33.76 18.48
CA HIS A 65 3.52 32.99 19.59
C HIS A 65 2.53 32.84 20.75
N GLN A 66 1.81 33.91 21.13
CA GLN A 66 0.75 33.81 22.13
C GLN A 66 -0.36 32.86 21.69
N GLN A 67 -0.74 32.90 20.41
CA GLN A 67 -1.71 31.97 19.84
C GLN A 67 -1.22 30.52 19.90
N LEU A 68 0.05 30.25 19.58
CA LEU A 68 0.64 28.92 19.71
C LEU A 68 0.57 28.42 21.17
N LEU A 69 0.96 29.24 22.15
CA LEU A 69 0.90 28.85 23.56
C LEU A 69 -0.53 28.55 24.04
N GLU A 70 -1.51 29.31 23.56
CA GLU A 70 -2.92 29.06 23.89
C GLU A 70 -3.44 27.77 23.24
N GLN A 71 -3.07 27.53 21.97
CA GLN A 71 -3.39 26.29 21.28
C GLN A 71 -2.75 25.05 21.93
N LEU A 72 -1.52 25.18 22.44
CA LEU A 72 -0.88 24.11 23.21
C LEU A 72 -1.67 23.83 24.49
N ARG A 73 -2.09 24.86 25.23
CA ARG A 73 -2.91 24.69 26.45
C ARG A 73 -4.24 23.99 26.20
N SER A 74 -4.82 24.19 25.01
CA SER A 74 -6.04 23.49 24.60
C SER A 74 -5.77 22.09 24.00
N GLY A 75 -4.52 21.61 23.98
CA GLY A 75 -4.17 20.29 23.44
C GLY A 75 -4.23 20.19 21.91
N SER A 76 -4.02 21.31 21.20
CA SER A 76 -4.08 21.32 19.73
C SER A 76 -2.98 20.43 19.12
N VAL A 77 -3.41 19.44 18.33
CA VAL A 77 -2.54 18.54 17.54
C VAL A 77 -1.57 19.32 16.66
N GLU A 78 -2.07 20.30 15.91
CA GLU A 78 -1.26 21.15 15.02
C GLU A 78 -0.20 21.98 15.76
N ALA A 79 -0.57 22.52 16.93
CA ALA A 79 0.38 23.28 17.74
C ALA A 79 1.51 22.38 18.27
N LEU A 80 1.16 21.18 18.72
CA LEU A 80 2.13 20.19 19.19
C LEU A 80 3.03 19.69 18.05
N TYR A 81 2.47 19.48 16.87
CA TYR A 81 3.25 19.14 15.68
C TYR A 81 4.23 20.26 15.30
N THR A 82 3.78 21.53 15.32
CA THR A 82 4.63 22.70 15.07
C THR A 82 5.81 22.76 16.06
N VAL A 83 5.55 22.48 17.34
CA VAL A 83 6.59 22.40 18.37
C VAL A 83 7.57 21.25 18.08
N ALA A 84 7.06 20.06 17.75
CA ALA A 84 7.89 18.91 17.40
C ALA A 84 8.78 19.17 16.17
N GLN A 85 8.26 19.83 15.13
CA GLN A 85 9.06 20.25 13.98
C GLN A 85 10.19 21.20 14.39
N SER A 86 9.89 22.18 15.25
CA SER A 86 10.89 23.13 15.71
C SER A 86 11.98 22.48 16.57
N LEU A 87 11.60 21.56 17.46
CA LEU A 87 12.54 20.73 18.24
C LEU A 87 13.47 19.94 17.31
N ASN A 88 12.91 19.27 16.29
CA ASN A 88 13.69 18.48 15.34
C ASN A 88 14.66 19.36 14.52
N GLN A 89 14.25 20.58 14.13
CA GLN A 89 15.10 21.50 13.36
C GLN A 89 16.35 21.97 14.11
N ARG A 90 16.32 22.05 15.45
CA ARG A 90 17.51 22.38 16.25
C ARG A 90 18.57 21.29 16.19
N ASN A 91 18.16 20.05 15.90
CA ASN A 91 19.03 18.89 15.72
C ASN A 91 19.99 18.66 16.92
N VAL A 92 19.52 18.94 18.14
CA VAL A 92 20.23 18.66 19.40
C VAL A 92 19.65 17.39 20.01
N GLY A 93 20.50 16.52 20.57
CA GLY A 93 20.16 15.13 20.94
C GLY A 93 18.80 14.94 21.64
N GLU A 94 18.60 15.57 22.81
CA GLU A 94 17.35 15.43 23.57
C GLU A 94 16.14 16.09 22.88
N ASP A 95 16.34 17.19 22.16
CA ASP A 95 15.28 17.87 21.41
C ASP A 95 14.76 16.96 20.28
N ARG A 96 15.65 16.26 19.58
CA ARG A 96 15.29 15.31 18.52
C ARG A 96 14.53 14.09 19.07
N ILE A 97 14.92 13.58 20.24
CA ILE A 97 14.18 12.50 20.90
C ILE A 97 12.78 12.99 21.27
N THR A 98 12.69 14.18 21.86
CA THR A 98 11.41 14.78 22.26
C THR A 98 10.50 15.03 21.06
N SER A 99 11.02 15.49 19.93
CA SER A 99 10.22 15.65 18.70
C SER A 99 9.68 14.34 18.17
N VAL A 100 10.49 13.27 18.17
CA VAL A 100 10.06 11.94 17.72
C VAL A 100 8.99 11.38 18.67
N GLN A 101 9.16 11.53 19.98
CA GLN A 101 8.14 11.12 20.97
C GLN A 101 6.82 11.88 20.79
N LEU A 102 6.88 13.18 20.51
CA LEU A 102 5.68 13.97 20.19
C LEU A 102 5.01 13.46 18.91
N TRP A 103 5.76 13.23 17.83
CA TRP A 103 5.19 12.69 16.60
C TRP A 103 4.54 11.33 16.81
N HIS A 104 5.12 10.43 17.62
CA HIS A 104 4.48 9.17 18.00
C HIS A 104 3.13 9.41 18.69
N ALA A 105 3.09 10.25 19.71
CA ALA A 105 1.85 10.53 20.43
C ALA A 105 0.75 11.09 19.52
N LEU A 106 1.11 11.89 18.51
CA LEU A 106 0.17 12.46 17.55
C LEU A 106 -0.25 11.47 16.46
N ALA A 107 0.71 10.75 15.87
CA ALA A 107 0.43 9.77 14.81
C ALA A 107 -0.33 8.56 15.35
N ASP A 108 0.15 7.94 16.43
CA ASP A 108 -0.45 6.72 16.99
C ASP A 108 -1.71 7.02 17.83
N GLY A 109 -1.84 8.23 18.40
CA GLY A 109 -2.93 8.61 19.31
C GLY A 109 -4.07 9.42 18.67
N ALA A 110 -3.82 10.09 17.54
CA ALA A 110 -4.80 10.95 16.87
C ALA A 110 -4.82 10.79 15.34
N ASP A 111 -4.17 9.74 14.82
CA ASP A 111 -4.05 9.48 13.38
C ASP A 111 -3.51 10.67 12.58
N HIS A 112 -2.67 11.50 13.21
CA HIS A 112 -2.21 12.74 12.60
C HIS A 112 -1.23 12.49 11.44
N VAL A 113 -1.71 12.71 10.22
CA VAL A 113 -1.02 12.39 8.96
C VAL A 113 0.38 13.02 8.91
N ALA A 114 0.51 14.32 9.20
CA ALA A 114 1.80 14.99 9.07
C ALA A 114 2.86 14.45 10.06
N SER A 115 2.43 14.00 11.24
CA SER A 115 3.32 13.31 12.20
C SER A 115 3.71 11.91 11.72
N ALA A 116 2.79 11.16 11.12
CA ALA A 116 3.10 9.88 10.49
C ALA A 116 4.12 10.06 9.35
N VAL A 117 3.96 11.08 8.49
CA VAL A 117 4.96 11.40 7.45
C VAL A 117 6.34 11.67 8.06
N ALA A 118 6.40 12.49 9.12
CA ALA A 118 7.66 12.82 9.78
C ALA A 118 8.35 11.60 10.42
N LEU A 119 7.58 10.68 11.02
CA LEU A 119 8.10 9.41 11.55
C LEU A 119 8.57 8.49 10.42
N GLY A 120 7.83 8.39 9.33
CA GLY A 120 8.23 7.62 8.14
C GLY A 120 9.62 8.02 7.67
N PHE A 121 9.88 9.33 7.49
CA PHE A 121 11.21 9.83 7.13
C PHE A 121 12.26 9.64 8.22
N SER A 122 11.88 9.74 9.49
CA SER A 122 12.81 9.57 10.62
C SER A 122 13.35 8.14 10.71
N TYR A 123 12.53 7.15 10.33
CA TYR A 123 12.88 5.73 10.40
C TYR A 123 13.39 5.14 9.08
N ALA A 124 13.16 5.80 7.93
CA ALA A 124 13.38 5.21 6.60
C ALA A 124 14.75 4.54 6.37
N GLU A 125 15.81 5.05 6.99
CA GLU A 125 17.17 4.53 6.83
C GLU A 125 17.64 3.61 7.98
N VAL A 126 16.91 3.58 9.09
CA VAL A 126 17.32 2.87 10.32
C VAL A 126 16.40 1.71 10.68
N ASP A 127 15.12 1.81 10.36
CA ASP A 127 14.07 0.82 10.61
C ASP A 127 13.01 0.93 9.51
N LYS A 128 13.20 0.15 8.44
CA LYS A 128 12.36 0.21 7.24
C LYS A 128 10.93 -0.27 7.51
N GLU A 129 10.76 -1.23 8.41
CA GLU A 129 9.45 -1.80 8.75
C GLU A 129 8.62 -0.77 9.52
N LEU A 130 9.23 -0.09 10.49
CA LEU A 130 8.57 0.99 11.23
C LEU A 130 8.31 2.21 10.34
N ALA A 131 9.25 2.57 9.46
CA ALA A 131 9.03 3.61 8.46
C ALA A 131 7.85 3.29 7.54
N LEU A 132 7.79 2.05 7.05
CA LEU A 132 6.71 1.57 6.20
C LEU A 132 5.36 1.68 6.92
N LYS A 133 5.26 1.25 8.19
CA LYS A 133 4.04 1.42 9.00
C LYS A 133 3.50 2.86 8.93
N TYR A 134 4.38 3.85 9.15
CA TYR A 134 3.96 5.25 9.18
C TYR A 134 3.66 5.83 7.80
N PHE A 135 4.42 5.46 6.76
CA PHE A 135 4.07 5.87 5.41
C PHE A 135 2.73 5.27 4.95
N VAL A 136 2.44 4.00 5.30
CA VAL A 136 1.15 3.35 5.04
C VAL A 136 0.03 4.07 5.79
N GLN A 137 0.23 4.42 7.06
CA GLN A 137 -0.74 5.20 7.83
C GLN A 137 -1.05 6.54 7.12
N ALA A 138 -0.01 7.31 6.76
CA ALA A 138 -0.18 8.60 6.07
C ALA A 138 -0.77 8.46 4.67
N SER A 139 -0.53 7.34 3.97
CA SER A 139 -1.13 7.09 2.65
C SER A 139 -2.58 6.69 2.70
N ASN A 140 -3.08 6.17 3.82
CA ASN A 140 -4.51 5.92 3.98
C ASN A 140 -5.29 7.24 4.08
N GLY A 141 -4.62 8.32 4.50
CA GLY A 141 -5.23 9.63 4.68
C GLY A 141 -6.22 9.68 5.83
N ASP A 142 -6.84 10.83 5.98
CA ASP A 142 -8.07 11.06 6.74
C ASP A 142 -9.22 11.38 5.75
N ASP A 143 -10.22 12.16 6.16
CA ASP A 143 -11.26 12.66 5.24
C ASP A 143 -10.69 13.51 4.08
N GLU A 144 -9.39 13.85 4.15
CA GLU A 144 -8.64 14.61 3.15
C GLU A 144 -7.80 13.74 2.21
N GLY A 145 -8.05 12.42 2.12
CA GLY A 145 -7.41 11.58 1.10
C GLY A 145 -5.90 11.33 1.31
N PRO A 146 -5.26 10.62 0.38
CA PRO A 146 -3.94 10.03 0.63
C PRO A 146 -2.79 11.04 0.52
N HIS A 147 -1.82 10.97 1.45
CA HIS A 147 -0.59 11.76 1.32
C HIS A 147 0.32 11.19 0.20
N GLN A 148 0.41 11.91 -0.92
CA GLN A 148 1.04 11.42 -2.16
C GLN A 148 2.52 11.01 -1.99
N ALA A 149 3.33 11.80 -1.26
CA ALA A 149 4.73 11.44 -1.02
C ALA A 149 4.87 10.20 -0.11
N SER A 150 3.87 9.90 0.73
CA SER A 150 3.87 8.69 1.55
C SER A 150 3.58 7.45 0.72
N LEU A 151 2.65 7.54 -0.24
CA LEU A 151 2.42 6.47 -1.22
C LEU A 151 3.72 6.11 -1.96
N TYR A 152 4.45 7.13 -2.44
CA TYR A 152 5.74 6.93 -3.10
C TYR A 152 6.76 6.22 -2.20
N ASN A 153 6.94 6.70 -0.96
CA ASN A 153 7.94 6.16 -0.05
C ASN A 153 7.58 4.76 0.47
N ALA A 154 6.29 4.48 0.72
CA ALA A 154 5.82 3.14 1.03
C ALA A 154 6.14 2.17 -0.12
N GLY A 155 5.83 2.56 -1.36
CA GLY A 155 6.16 1.77 -2.55
C GLY A 155 7.65 1.47 -2.66
N ARG A 156 8.51 2.49 -2.51
CA ARG A 156 9.97 2.30 -2.50
C ARG A 156 10.43 1.31 -1.43
N LEU A 157 9.97 1.45 -0.18
CA LEU A 157 10.39 0.57 0.91
C LEU A 157 9.90 -0.86 0.73
N LEU A 158 8.68 -1.06 0.21
CA LEU A 158 8.17 -2.40 -0.13
C LEU A 158 9.06 -3.10 -1.15
N LEU A 159 9.53 -2.40 -2.17
CA LEU A 159 10.49 -2.96 -3.13
C LEU A 159 11.80 -3.37 -2.46
N GLU A 160 12.33 -2.55 -1.56
CA GLU A 160 13.55 -2.86 -0.80
C GLU A 160 13.37 -4.05 0.17
N LEU A 161 12.13 -4.32 0.58
CA LEU A 161 11.73 -5.48 1.39
C LEU A 161 11.33 -6.70 0.53
N ASN A 162 11.56 -6.65 -0.80
CA ASN A 162 11.21 -7.67 -1.77
C ASN A 162 9.71 -7.96 -1.94
N ASP A 163 8.85 -6.99 -1.65
CA ASP A 163 7.42 -7.03 -1.97
C ASP A 163 7.12 -6.17 -3.21
N ALA A 164 7.38 -6.76 -4.39
CA ALA A 164 7.19 -6.08 -5.66
C ALA A 164 5.71 -5.79 -5.98
N ALA A 165 4.80 -6.66 -5.55
CA ALA A 165 3.36 -6.49 -5.80
C ALA A 165 2.80 -5.29 -5.04
N SER A 166 3.04 -5.22 -3.74
CA SER A 166 2.64 -4.06 -2.95
C SER A 166 3.38 -2.81 -3.39
N SER A 167 4.68 -2.89 -3.71
CA SER A 167 5.42 -1.75 -4.28
C SER A 167 4.71 -1.19 -5.51
N LEU A 168 4.36 -2.05 -6.47
CA LEU A 168 3.67 -1.66 -7.68
C LEU A 168 2.32 -1.01 -7.38
N ALA A 169 1.54 -1.57 -6.44
CA ALA A 169 0.27 -1.01 -6.00
C ALA A 169 0.40 0.41 -5.44
N TYR A 170 1.35 0.65 -4.53
CA TYR A 170 1.56 1.95 -3.89
C TYR A 170 2.11 3.00 -4.85
N ILE A 171 3.08 2.64 -5.71
CA ILE A 171 3.62 3.55 -6.72
C ILE A 171 2.54 3.90 -7.75
N ARG A 172 1.71 2.93 -8.16
CA ARG A 172 0.55 3.16 -9.04
C ARG A 172 -0.47 4.10 -8.40
N ALA A 173 -0.81 3.88 -7.13
CA ALA A 173 -1.70 4.75 -6.38
C ALA A 173 -1.15 6.18 -6.33
N CYS A 174 0.17 6.35 -6.08
CA CYS A 174 0.81 7.66 -6.13
C CYS A 174 0.68 8.33 -7.50
N ALA A 175 0.89 7.57 -8.57
CA ALA A 175 0.83 8.05 -9.95
C ALA A 175 -0.59 8.45 -10.41
N THR A 176 -1.62 8.01 -9.68
CA THR A 176 -3.03 8.20 -10.04
C THR A 176 -3.82 9.03 -9.02
N VAL A 177 -3.15 9.66 -8.03
CA VAL A 177 -3.78 10.58 -7.08
C VAL A 177 -4.55 11.69 -7.80
N GLU A 178 -4.02 12.27 -8.87
CA GLU A 178 -4.71 13.32 -9.66
C GLU A 178 -6.10 12.88 -10.19
N LYS A 179 -6.30 11.58 -10.42
CA LYS A 179 -7.55 11.02 -10.97
C LYS A 179 -8.58 10.78 -9.87
N ASN A 180 -8.13 10.26 -8.73
CA ASN A 180 -9.00 9.78 -7.66
C ASN A 180 -9.19 10.83 -6.54
N TYR A 181 -8.21 11.71 -6.37
CA TYR A 181 -8.04 12.64 -5.26
C TYR A 181 -7.40 13.97 -5.75
N PRO A 182 -7.98 14.68 -6.73
CA PRO A 182 -7.34 15.82 -7.40
C PRO A 182 -6.99 16.99 -6.48
N ALA A 183 -7.66 17.12 -5.32
CA ALA A 183 -7.36 18.19 -4.35
C ALA A 183 -6.03 17.96 -3.60
N TYR A 184 -5.49 16.75 -3.64
CA TYR A 184 -4.35 16.28 -2.84
C TYR A 184 -3.14 15.92 -3.70
N GLU A 185 -3.24 16.18 -5.00
CA GLU A 185 -2.15 15.97 -5.94
C GLU A 185 -1.18 17.15 -5.90
N THR A 186 0.09 16.87 -6.20
CA THR A 186 1.04 17.91 -6.62
C THR A 186 1.62 17.52 -7.99
N PRO A 187 1.60 18.41 -9.01
CA PRO A 187 1.91 17.98 -10.38
C PRO A 187 3.33 17.42 -10.53
N ALA A 188 4.26 17.98 -9.77
CA ALA A 188 5.63 17.52 -9.71
C ALA A 188 5.73 16.08 -9.16
N GLN A 189 5.06 15.79 -8.04
CA GLN A 189 5.08 14.46 -7.43
C GLN A 189 4.32 13.44 -8.29
N THR A 190 3.20 13.84 -8.90
CA THR A 190 2.46 13.00 -9.85
C THR A 190 3.36 12.56 -11.00
N LYS A 191 4.12 13.50 -11.59
CA LYS A 191 5.11 13.18 -12.63
C LYS A 191 6.19 12.21 -12.12
N THR A 192 6.78 12.47 -10.95
CA THR A 192 7.78 11.59 -10.34
C THR A 192 7.24 10.18 -10.11
N CYS A 193 5.99 10.04 -9.67
CA CYS A 193 5.37 8.74 -9.44
C CYS A 193 5.06 7.98 -10.74
N LYS A 194 4.67 8.68 -11.81
CA LYS A 194 4.52 8.08 -13.15
C LYS A 194 5.85 7.54 -13.68
N GLU A 195 6.91 8.34 -13.60
CA GLU A 195 8.26 7.91 -14.00
C GLU A 195 8.75 6.72 -13.16
N ALA A 196 8.49 6.72 -11.86
CA ALA A 196 8.83 5.62 -10.97
C ALA A 196 8.04 4.34 -11.29
N TYR A 197 6.75 4.48 -11.64
CA TYR A 197 5.90 3.36 -12.06
C TYR A 197 6.43 2.71 -13.34
N GLU A 198 6.76 3.52 -14.35
CA GLU A 198 7.34 3.04 -15.61
C GLU A 198 8.69 2.35 -15.38
N LEU A 199 9.56 2.96 -14.57
CA LEU A 199 10.85 2.37 -14.21
C LEU A 199 10.70 1.03 -13.51
N LEU A 200 9.83 0.94 -12.50
CA LEU A 200 9.55 -0.30 -11.77
C LEU A 200 9.00 -1.38 -12.71
N SER A 201 8.04 -1.01 -13.56
CA SER A 201 7.44 -1.93 -14.54
C SER A 201 8.49 -2.53 -15.46
N ASN A 202 9.39 -1.69 -15.98
CA ASN A 202 10.51 -2.14 -16.82
C ASN A 202 11.50 -3.02 -16.05
N GLN A 203 11.79 -2.70 -14.79
CA GLN A 203 12.68 -3.51 -13.96
C GLN A 203 12.10 -4.90 -13.70
N ILE A 204 10.80 -5.01 -13.42
CA ILE A 204 10.13 -6.30 -13.23
C ILE A 204 10.28 -7.14 -14.49
N MET A 205 9.99 -6.58 -15.67
CA MET A 205 10.11 -7.31 -16.95
C MET A 205 11.54 -7.74 -17.28
N MET A 206 12.55 -6.91 -16.97
CA MET A 206 13.94 -7.14 -17.39
C MET A 206 14.80 -7.94 -16.40
N LYS A 207 14.54 -7.78 -15.09
CA LYS A 207 15.47 -8.25 -14.04
C LYS A 207 14.88 -9.32 -13.14
N THR A 208 13.58 -9.58 -13.25
CA THR A 208 12.90 -10.55 -12.39
C THR A 208 12.23 -11.62 -13.23
N THR A 209 11.96 -12.77 -12.62
CA THR A 209 11.08 -13.79 -13.17
C THR A 209 10.17 -14.21 -12.04
N PRO A 210 9.06 -13.48 -11.83
CA PRO A 210 8.18 -13.71 -10.68
C PRO A 210 7.65 -15.15 -10.66
N GLY A 211 7.34 -15.63 -9.46
CA GLY A 211 6.52 -16.83 -9.29
C GLY A 211 5.14 -16.65 -9.92
N ILE A 212 4.37 -17.74 -10.05
CA ILE A 212 2.99 -17.62 -10.56
C ILE A 212 2.13 -16.80 -9.59
N GLU A 213 2.34 -16.97 -8.29
CA GLU A 213 1.67 -16.22 -7.22
C GLU A 213 1.99 -14.73 -7.33
N ASP A 214 3.28 -14.37 -7.35
CA ASP A 214 3.72 -12.98 -7.50
C ASP A 214 3.18 -12.34 -8.79
N ALA A 215 3.16 -13.10 -9.90
CA ALA A 215 2.66 -12.61 -11.17
C ALA A 215 1.15 -12.35 -11.14
N ILE A 216 0.39 -13.21 -10.45
CA ILE A 216 -1.05 -13.03 -10.22
C ILE A 216 -1.30 -11.79 -9.37
N GLU A 217 -0.57 -11.63 -8.27
CA GLU A 217 -0.72 -10.50 -7.35
C GLU A 217 -0.37 -9.17 -8.04
N MET A 218 0.68 -9.14 -8.86
CA MET A 218 1.07 -7.93 -9.59
C MET A 218 0.10 -7.55 -10.72
N PHE A 219 -0.64 -8.49 -11.31
CA PHE A 219 -1.37 -8.24 -12.56
C PHE A 219 -2.38 -7.08 -12.50
N LEU A 220 -3.11 -6.95 -11.38
CA LEU A 220 -4.09 -5.88 -11.18
C LEU A 220 -3.43 -4.50 -10.99
N TYR A 221 -2.20 -4.47 -10.54
CA TYR A 221 -1.42 -3.24 -10.34
C TYR A 221 -0.52 -2.92 -11.53
N ALA A 222 -0.40 -3.84 -12.50
CA ALA A 222 0.45 -3.71 -13.67
C ALA A 222 -0.11 -2.82 -14.78
N SER A 223 -1.30 -2.24 -14.61
CA SER A 223 -1.81 -1.16 -15.47
C SER A 223 -1.95 0.14 -14.69
N ILE A 224 -1.29 1.20 -15.13
CA ILE A 224 -1.48 2.53 -14.54
C ILE A 224 -2.93 3.03 -14.70
N ASP A 225 -3.62 2.60 -15.76
CA ASP A 225 -4.98 3.01 -16.13
C ASP A 225 -6.08 2.22 -15.41
N ASP A 226 -5.71 1.35 -14.46
CA ASP A 226 -6.62 0.50 -13.70
C ASP A 226 -7.33 -0.58 -14.53
N VAL A 227 -6.71 -1.03 -15.63
CA VAL A 227 -7.25 -2.16 -16.40
C VAL A 227 -6.77 -3.46 -15.74
N PRO A 228 -7.62 -4.50 -15.59
CA PRO A 228 -9.06 -4.47 -15.78
C PRO A 228 -9.79 -3.82 -14.60
N GLN A 229 -10.76 -2.95 -14.89
CA GLN A 229 -11.57 -2.30 -13.86
C GLN A 229 -12.69 -3.22 -13.37
N GLU A 230 -13.10 -3.08 -12.12
CA GLU A 230 -14.27 -3.79 -11.59
C GLU A 230 -15.51 -3.62 -12.49
N ASN A 231 -16.37 -4.64 -12.53
CA ASN A 231 -17.59 -4.67 -13.34
C ASN A 231 -17.36 -4.63 -14.88
N THR A 232 -16.13 -4.78 -15.36
CA THR A 232 -15.84 -4.95 -16.79
C THR A 232 -15.84 -6.43 -17.21
N LYS A 233 -15.93 -6.69 -18.52
CA LYS A 233 -15.84 -8.05 -19.07
C LYS A 233 -14.44 -8.62 -18.87
N GLU A 234 -13.43 -7.77 -18.97
CA GLU A 234 -12.03 -8.06 -18.75
C GLU A 234 -11.81 -8.53 -17.30
N PHE A 235 -12.34 -7.79 -16.32
CA PHE A 235 -12.26 -8.17 -14.91
C PHE A 235 -13.01 -9.47 -14.62
N THR A 236 -14.17 -9.68 -15.24
CA THR A 236 -14.92 -10.94 -15.11
C THR A 236 -14.09 -12.14 -15.61
N LYS A 237 -13.36 -12.00 -16.72
CA LYS A 237 -12.47 -13.06 -17.22
C LYS A 237 -11.31 -13.31 -16.29
N TRP A 238 -10.66 -12.25 -15.82
CA TRP A 238 -9.57 -12.34 -14.83
C TRP A 238 -10.03 -13.05 -13.56
N SER A 239 -11.13 -12.59 -12.95
CA SER A 239 -11.69 -13.15 -11.73
C SER A 239 -12.05 -14.64 -11.89
N LYS A 240 -12.72 -15.03 -12.99
CA LYS A 240 -13.01 -16.45 -13.26
C LYS A 240 -11.76 -17.31 -13.43
N ALA A 241 -10.72 -16.78 -14.08
CA ALA A 241 -9.45 -17.50 -14.17
C ALA A 241 -8.86 -17.77 -12.78
N MET A 242 -8.88 -16.77 -11.90
CA MET A 242 -8.38 -16.90 -10.53
C MET A 242 -9.20 -17.90 -9.71
N GLU A 243 -10.53 -17.91 -9.84
CA GLU A 243 -11.40 -18.91 -9.20
C GLU A 243 -11.04 -20.33 -9.61
N PHE A 244 -10.76 -20.56 -10.89
CA PHE A 244 -10.33 -21.88 -11.38
C PHE A 244 -8.95 -22.28 -10.84
N LEU A 245 -7.98 -21.36 -10.81
CA LEU A 245 -6.67 -21.62 -10.21
C LEU A 245 -6.75 -21.91 -8.71
N GLN A 246 -7.61 -21.18 -7.99
CA GLN A 246 -7.85 -21.41 -6.56
C GLN A 246 -8.50 -22.78 -6.32
N THR A 247 -9.46 -23.17 -7.16
CA THR A 247 -10.10 -24.49 -7.07
C THR A 247 -9.07 -25.60 -7.33
N TYR A 248 -8.22 -25.45 -8.35
CA TYR A 248 -7.10 -26.35 -8.60
C TYR A 248 -6.17 -26.47 -7.37
N ALA A 249 -5.75 -25.33 -6.80
CA ALA A 249 -4.87 -25.32 -5.62
C ALA A 249 -5.49 -26.01 -4.41
N SER A 250 -6.81 -25.86 -4.22
CA SER A 250 -7.55 -26.49 -3.12
C SER A 250 -7.59 -28.01 -3.28
N LEU A 251 -7.87 -28.50 -4.50
CA LEU A 251 -7.86 -29.93 -4.80
C LEU A 251 -6.48 -30.57 -4.63
N MET A 252 -5.40 -29.82 -4.89
CA MET A 252 -4.02 -30.31 -4.67
C MET A 252 -3.72 -30.54 -3.18
N GLN A 253 -4.43 -29.87 -2.27
CA GLN A 253 -4.22 -29.98 -0.82
C GLN A 253 -5.06 -31.08 -0.17
N GLU A 254 -6.10 -31.58 -0.83
CA GLU A 254 -6.89 -32.71 -0.32
C GLU A 254 -6.05 -34.00 -0.39
N GLU A 255 -5.56 -34.49 0.76
CA GLU A 255 -4.85 -35.77 0.84
C GLU A 255 -5.81 -36.97 0.76
N ASP A 256 -5.28 -38.06 0.19
CA ASP A 256 -5.82 -39.43 0.18
C ASP A 256 -7.17 -39.69 -0.50
N GLY A 257 -7.06 -40.27 -1.69
CA GLY A 257 -8.14 -40.99 -2.35
C GLY A 257 -7.62 -42.34 -2.85
N THR A 258 -8.54 -43.29 -3.01
CA THR A 258 -8.24 -44.59 -3.62
C THR A 258 -7.76 -44.42 -5.07
N ALA A 259 -7.21 -45.46 -5.72
CA ALA A 259 -6.74 -45.36 -7.11
C ALA A 259 -7.83 -44.87 -8.10
N ASP A 260 -9.11 -45.19 -7.84
CA ASP A 260 -10.24 -44.69 -8.65
C ASP A 260 -10.53 -43.19 -8.41
N ASP A 261 -10.15 -42.66 -7.25
CA ASP A 261 -10.22 -41.24 -6.93
C ASP A 261 -9.05 -40.47 -7.57
N ALA A 262 -7.87 -41.08 -7.70
CA ALA A 262 -6.71 -40.47 -8.35
C ALA A 262 -6.98 -40.11 -9.82
N SER A 263 -7.61 -41.00 -10.59
CA SER A 263 -7.97 -40.75 -11.99
C SER A 263 -9.03 -39.64 -12.13
N LYS A 264 -10.05 -39.64 -11.27
CA LYS A 264 -11.09 -38.58 -11.26
C LYS A 264 -10.48 -37.23 -10.87
N LYS A 265 -9.57 -37.23 -9.90
CA LYS A 265 -8.84 -36.05 -9.43
C LYS A 265 -7.93 -35.47 -10.50
N ALA A 266 -7.19 -36.31 -11.23
CA ALA A 266 -6.36 -35.88 -12.36
C ALA A 266 -7.20 -35.21 -13.47
N LYS A 267 -8.38 -35.78 -13.79
CA LYS A 267 -9.31 -35.15 -14.75
C LYS A 267 -9.82 -33.80 -14.25
N ALA A 268 -10.20 -33.72 -12.97
CA ALA A 268 -10.65 -32.47 -12.36
C ALA A 268 -9.55 -31.39 -12.39
N PHE A 269 -8.30 -31.74 -12.04
CA PHE A 269 -7.14 -30.84 -12.12
C PHE A 269 -6.98 -30.26 -13.51
N MET A 270 -6.98 -31.11 -14.53
CA MET A 270 -6.85 -30.67 -15.92
C MET A 270 -8.00 -29.74 -16.33
N THR A 271 -9.24 -30.06 -15.94
CA THR A 271 -10.39 -29.20 -16.25
C THR A 271 -10.18 -27.78 -15.72
N TYR A 272 -9.80 -27.63 -14.45
CA TYR A 272 -9.62 -26.31 -13.85
C TYR A 272 -8.42 -25.55 -14.45
N LEU A 273 -7.30 -26.22 -14.71
CA LEU A 273 -6.15 -25.58 -15.35
C LEU A 273 -6.47 -25.11 -16.78
N LEU A 274 -7.15 -25.92 -17.57
CA LEU A 274 -7.54 -25.57 -18.94
C LEU A 274 -8.60 -24.44 -18.95
N SER A 275 -9.57 -24.48 -18.04
CA SER A 275 -10.56 -23.40 -17.91
C SER A 275 -9.92 -22.08 -17.48
N ALA A 276 -8.94 -22.10 -16.56
CA ALA A 276 -8.15 -20.91 -16.23
C ALA A 276 -7.39 -20.37 -17.46
N GLN A 277 -6.71 -21.27 -18.18
CA GLN A 277 -5.97 -20.92 -19.41
C GLN A 277 -6.89 -20.28 -20.46
N GLU A 278 -8.08 -20.83 -20.68
CA GLU A 278 -9.05 -20.31 -21.63
C GLU A 278 -9.50 -18.88 -21.26
N GLN A 279 -9.82 -18.63 -19.99
CA GLN A 279 -10.21 -17.29 -19.54
C GLN A 279 -9.07 -16.27 -19.71
N LEU A 280 -7.84 -16.64 -19.37
CA LEU A 280 -6.66 -15.77 -19.51
C LEU A 280 -6.32 -15.48 -20.98
N LEU A 281 -6.35 -16.49 -21.86
CA LEU A 281 -6.17 -16.28 -23.31
C LEU A 281 -7.29 -15.43 -23.89
N SER A 282 -8.52 -15.62 -23.42
CA SER A 282 -9.67 -14.80 -23.82
C SER A 282 -9.51 -13.35 -23.36
N LEU A 283 -8.94 -13.11 -22.18
CA LEU A 283 -8.61 -11.78 -21.67
C LEU A 283 -7.53 -11.11 -22.55
N GLN A 284 -6.43 -11.83 -22.82
CA GLN A 284 -5.34 -11.35 -23.68
C GLN A 284 -5.82 -10.95 -25.08
N LYS A 285 -6.69 -11.77 -25.69
CA LYS A 285 -7.20 -11.54 -27.05
C LYS A 285 -8.21 -10.39 -27.11
N SER A 286 -9.05 -10.24 -26.10
CA SER A 286 -10.12 -9.25 -26.14
C SER A 286 -9.70 -7.86 -25.69
N SER A 287 -8.69 -7.77 -24.83
CA SER A 287 -8.29 -6.51 -24.24
C SER A 287 -7.18 -5.86 -25.07
N LYS A 288 -7.52 -4.79 -25.80
CA LYS A 288 -6.53 -3.94 -26.48
C LYS A 288 -5.79 -2.99 -25.53
N SER A 289 -6.17 -2.99 -24.25
CA SER A 289 -5.74 -2.03 -23.23
C SER A 289 -4.86 -2.65 -22.14
N LEU A 290 -4.45 -3.91 -22.28
CA LEU A 290 -3.44 -4.47 -21.37
C LEU A 290 -2.11 -3.77 -21.60
N SER A 291 -1.46 -3.39 -20.50
CA SER A 291 -0.11 -2.83 -20.55
C SER A 291 0.93 -3.89 -20.98
N GLU A 292 2.14 -3.45 -21.31
CA GLU A 292 3.26 -4.36 -21.59
C GLU A 292 3.56 -5.27 -20.39
N LEU A 293 3.61 -4.70 -19.17
CA LEU A 293 3.82 -5.47 -17.95
C LEU A 293 2.71 -6.51 -17.73
N GLN A 294 1.44 -6.16 -17.99
CA GLN A 294 0.34 -7.12 -17.86
C GLN A 294 0.46 -8.28 -18.84
N ASN A 295 0.83 -8.00 -20.10
CA ASN A 295 1.04 -9.06 -21.07
C ASN A 295 2.20 -9.98 -20.65
N TYR A 296 3.31 -9.40 -20.18
CA TYR A 296 4.45 -10.14 -19.65
C TYR A 296 4.06 -11.06 -18.47
N LEU A 297 3.34 -10.53 -17.47
CA LEU A 297 2.87 -11.33 -16.32
C LEU A 297 1.89 -12.42 -16.74
N LEU A 298 0.99 -12.13 -17.68
CA LEU A 298 0.04 -13.10 -18.21
C LEU A 298 0.75 -14.25 -18.94
N GLU A 299 1.81 -13.97 -19.69
CA GLU A 299 2.64 -14.99 -20.35
C GLU A 299 3.32 -15.91 -19.34
N ILE A 300 3.80 -15.38 -18.21
CA ILE A 300 4.35 -16.19 -17.12
C ILE A 300 3.26 -17.13 -16.57
N ILE A 301 2.09 -16.60 -16.24
CA ILE A 301 0.98 -17.37 -15.68
C ILE A 301 0.56 -18.49 -16.65
N LEU A 302 0.34 -18.13 -17.93
CA LEU A 302 -0.03 -19.08 -18.99
C LEU A 302 1.04 -20.15 -19.21
N GLY A 303 2.32 -19.77 -19.23
CA GLY A 303 3.44 -20.70 -19.37
C GLY A 303 3.51 -21.71 -18.21
N ARG A 304 3.26 -21.25 -16.97
CA ARG A 304 3.21 -22.13 -15.79
C ARG A 304 2.01 -23.08 -15.82
N ILE A 305 0.82 -22.59 -16.19
CA ILE A 305 -0.35 -23.45 -16.40
C ILE A 305 -0.04 -24.52 -17.45
N GLN A 306 0.61 -24.17 -18.56
CA GLN A 306 0.97 -25.13 -19.61
C GLN A 306 1.93 -26.22 -19.10
N VAL A 307 2.92 -25.86 -18.28
CA VAL A 307 3.82 -26.85 -17.65
C VAL A 307 3.04 -27.81 -16.76
N LEU A 308 2.11 -27.31 -15.94
CA LEU A 308 1.27 -28.14 -15.06
C LEU A 308 0.35 -29.07 -15.84
N VAL A 309 -0.26 -28.59 -16.94
CA VAL A 309 -1.08 -29.41 -17.83
C VAL A 309 -0.25 -30.54 -18.43
N THR A 310 0.93 -30.25 -18.98
CA THR A 310 1.81 -31.25 -19.59
C THR A 310 2.29 -32.29 -18.56
N ALA A 311 2.62 -31.86 -17.34
CA ALA A 311 3.02 -32.76 -16.27
C ALA A 311 1.88 -33.73 -15.89
N SER A 312 0.65 -33.20 -15.80
CA SER A 312 -0.53 -33.99 -15.44
C SER A 312 -0.90 -35.04 -16.51
N THR A 313 -0.67 -34.73 -17.79
CA THR A 313 -0.87 -35.69 -18.88
C THR A 313 0.20 -36.79 -18.90
N ALA A 314 1.47 -36.44 -18.63
CA ALA A 314 2.57 -37.41 -18.63
C ALA A 314 2.46 -38.43 -17.49
N THR A 315 1.99 -38.03 -16.31
CA THR A 315 1.74 -38.95 -15.19
C THR A 315 0.58 -39.90 -15.45
N GLY A 316 -0.43 -39.47 -16.21
CA GLY A 316 -1.60 -40.29 -16.55
C GLY A 316 -1.36 -41.35 -17.63
N GLU A 317 -0.31 -41.21 -18.45
CA GLU A 317 0.06 -42.20 -19.47
C GLU A 317 0.96 -43.33 -18.94
N SER A 318 1.55 -43.19 -17.75
CA SER A 318 2.43 -44.22 -17.17
C SER A 318 1.70 -45.35 -16.41
N GLU A 319 0.38 -45.23 -16.25
CA GLU A 319 -0.48 -46.20 -15.54
C GLU A 319 -1.54 -46.87 -16.44
N LEU A 320 -1.43 -46.72 -17.77
CA LEU A 320 -2.23 -47.43 -18.78
C LEU A 320 -1.39 -48.45 -19.55
#